data_AF-A0A7W6BU74-F1
#
_entry.id   AF-A0A7W6BU74-F1
#
_cell.length_a   1.000
_cell.length_b   1.000
_cell.length_c   1.000
_cell.angle_alpha   90.00
_cell.angle_beta   90.00
_cell.angle_gamma   90.00
#
_symmetry.space_group_name_H-M   'P 1'
#
loop_
_entity.id
_entity.type
_entity.pdbx_description
1 polymer ?
#
loop_
_entity_poly.entity_id
_entity_poly.type
_entity_poly.pdbx_seq_one_letter_code
_entity_poly.pdbx_strand_id
1 'polypeptide(L)'
;MPIRRHLKNLYPIDWDQLSDWVRFVRAGGRCDRCKRPHGQTVSHLGDGRWWDETDQLWRDGRGRPLPHQAALTCEVVVKTTKVYLAAAHLNHDRSDSRPKNLRAFCQRCHMLHDKPEHLRQRQITYLKRRALGDLFDGRYF
;
A
#
# COMPACT_ATOMS: atom_id res chain seq x y z
N MET A 1 -5.06 2.59 7.17
CA MET A 1 -5.70 1.35 7.68
C MET A 1 -5.65 1.42 9.19
N PRO A 2 -6.79 1.46 9.90
CA PRO A 2 -6.79 1.45 11.36
C PRO A 2 -6.23 0.12 11.86
N ILE A 3 -5.36 0.18 12.88
CA ILE A 3 -4.80 -1.03 13.51
C ILE A 3 -5.93 -1.75 14.26
N ARG A 4 -6.14 -3.03 13.95
CA ARG A 4 -7.13 -3.86 14.64
C ARG A 4 -6.78 -3.92 16.12
N ARG A 5 -7.79 -3.80 17.00
CA ARG A 5 -7.60 -3.74 18.46
C ARG A 5 -6.69 -4.84 19.01
N HIS A 6 -6.87 -6.08 18.56
CA HIS A 6 -6.08 -7.24 19.01
C HIS A 6 -4.63 -7.27 18.50
N LEU A 7 -4.25 -6.39 17.57
CA LEU A 7 -2.88 -6.29 17.07
C LEU A 7 -2.12 -5.10 17.66
N LYS A 8 -2.79 -4.20 18.40
CA LYS A 8 -2.17 -2.97 18.93
C LYS A 8 -0.96 -3.25 19.80
N ASN A 9 -0.96 -4.35 20.55
CA ASN A 9 0.14 -4.79 21.40
C ASN A 9 1.40 -5.20 20.64
N LEU A 10 1.31 -5.46 19.32
CA LEU A 10 2.48 -5.73 18.49
C LEU A 10 3.23 -4.45 18.12
N TYR A 11 2.59 -3.30 18.25
CA TYR A 11 3.16 -2.01 17.90
C TYR A 11 3.78 -1.38 19.17
N PRO A 12 4.85 -0.59 19.02
CA PRO A 12 5.41 0.14 20.13
C PRO A 12 4.44 1.22 20.62
N ILE A 13 4.62 1.68 21.86
CA ILE A 13 3.71 2.64 22.50
C ILE A 13 3.67 3.99 21.77
N ASP A 14 4.78 4.35 21.11
CA ASP A 14 5.00 5.57 20.34
C ASP A 14 4.74 5.38 18.84
N TRP A 15 3.92 4.39 18.47
CA TRP A 15 3.65 4.07 17.06
C TRP A 15 3.14 5.27 16.25
N ASP A 16 2.29 6.12 16.83
CA ASP A 16 1.74 7.27 16.12
C ASP A 16 2.84 8.26 15.73
N GLN A 17 3.77 8.54 16.65
CA GLN A 17 4.95 9.38 16.41
C GLN A 17 5.88 8.75 15.38
N LEU A 18 6.17 7.46 15.51
CA LEU A 18 7.03 6.74 14.58
C LEU A 18 6.44 6.72 13.17
N SER A 19 5.14 6.46 13.06
CA SER A 19 4.39 6.44 11.80
C SER A 19 4.37 7.80 11.13
N ASP A 20 4.16 8.88 11.89
CA ASP A 20 4.23 10.26 11.38
C ASP A 20 5.65 10.61 10.93
N TRP A 21 6.67 10.26 11.71
CA TRP A 21 8.06 10.48 11.35
C TRP A 21 8.42 9.77 10.04
N VAL A 22 8.04 8.50 9.87
CA VAL A 22 8.27 7.76 8.63
C VAL A 22 7.57 8.44 7.44
N ARG A 23 6.32 8.86 7.61
CA ARG A 23 5.48 9.39 6.52
C ARG A 23 5.84 10.80 6.10
N PHE A 24 6.10 11.68 7.06
CA PHE A 24 6.16 13.12 6.81
C PHE A 24 7.57 13.68 6.98
N VAL A 25 8.35 13.17 7.92
CA VAL A 25 9.72 13.64 8.14
C VAL A 25 10.67 12.93 7.18
N ARG A 26 10.77 11.60 7.26
CA ARG A 26 11.72 10.82 6.46
C ARG A 26 11.34 10.77 4.97
N ALA A 27 10.08 10.50 4.68
CA ALA A 27 9.60 10.38 3.31
C ALA A 27 9.12 11.72 2.70
N GLY A 28 9.17 12.81 3.47
CA GLY A 28 8.77 14.15 3.00
C GLY A 28 7.31 14.24 2.57
N GLY A 29 6.42 13.41 3.15
CA GLY A 29 5.01 13.36 2.76
C GLY A 29 4.78 12.75 1.37
N ARG A 30 5.74 12.00 0.82
CA ARG A 30 5.62 11.34 -0.48
C ARG A 30 5.77 9.83 -0.34
N CYS A 31 5.10 9.08 -1.21
CA CYS A 31 5.26 7.62 -1.24
C CYS A 31 6.70 7.24 -1.58
N ASP A 32 7.34 6.41 -0.75
CA ASP A 32 8.71 5.91 -0.93
C ASP A 32 8.90 5.13 -2.24
N ARG A 33 7.81 4.59 -2.80
CA ARG A 33 7.83 3.81 -4.05
C ARG A 33 7.44 4.62 -5.26
N CYS A 34 6.30 5.30 -5.26
CA CYS A 34 5.76 5.95 -6.47
C CYS A 34 5.78 7.48 -6.44
N LYS A 35 6.27 8.09 -5.35
CA LYS A 35 6.41 9.54 -5.17
C LYS A 35 5.13 10.38 -5.12
N ARG A 36 3.95 9.74 -5.23
CA ARG A 36 2.65 10.40 -5.02
C ARG A 36 2.62 11.15 -3.67
N PRO A 37 2.25 12.43 -3.65
CA PRO A 37 2.21 13.24 -2.44
C PRO A 37 0.97 12.93 -1.57
N HIS A 38 1.14 12.99 -0.25
CA HIS A 38 0.06 12.82 0.71
C HIS A 38 -0.98 13.94 0.61
N GLY A 39 -2.26 13.62 0.80
CA GLY A 39 -3.36 14.58 0.89
C GLY A 39 -3.84 15.12 -0.46
N GLN A 40 -3.05 14.97 -1.53
CA GLN A 40 -3.40 15.47 -2.86
C GLN A 40 -4.26 14.48 -3.64
N THR A 41 -5.10 15.02 -4.52
CA THR A 41 -5.83 14.25 -5.52
C THR A 41 -4.97 14.15 -6.78
N VAL A 42 -4.62 12.93 -7.18
CA VAL A 42 -3.79 12.69 -8.37
C VAL A 42 -4.60 12.05 -9.50
N SER A 43 -4.38 12.52 -10.72
CA SER A 43 -4.89 11.90 -11.94
C SER A 43 -4.01 10.70 -12.33
N HIS A 44 -4.62 9.58 -12.71
CA HIS A 44 -3.92 8.35 -13.04
C HIS A 44 -4.68 7.47 -14.04
N LEU A 45 -3.95 6.59 -14.72
CA LEU A 45 -4.49 5.75 -15.80
C LEU A 45 -4.96 4.37 -15.33
N GLY A 46 -4.77 4.07 -14.03
CA GLY A 46 -5.20 2.81 -13.41
C GLY A 46 -4.15 1.70 -13.44
N ASP A 47 -3.28 1.68 -14.45
CA ASP A 47 -2.12 0.78 -14.51
C ASP A 47 -1.01 1.13 -13.48
N GLY A 48 -1.01 2.38 -13.00
CA GLY A 48 -0.04 2.91 -12.06
C GLY A 48 0.58 4.22 -12.50
N ARG A 49 0.51 4.54 -13.79
CA ARG A 49 0.93 5.84 -14.32
C ARG A 49 0.06 6.94 -13.71
N TRP A 50 0.70 8.04 -13.34
CA TRP A 50 0.02 9.18 -12.71
C TRP A 50 0.67 10.49 -13.12
N TRP A 51 -0.12 11.54 -13.14
CA TRP A 51 0.30 12.88 -13.46
C TRP A 51 0.87 13.57 -12.22
N ASP A 52 2.12 14.00 -12.31
CA ASP A 52 2.77 14.82 -11.29
C ASP A 52 2.57 16.29 -11.62
N GLU A 53 1.65 16.94 -10.90
CA GLU A 53 1.32 18.35 -11.07
C GLU A 53 2.50 19.28 -10.73
N THR A 54 3.43 18.85 -9.87
CA THR A 54 4.57 19.69 -9.47
C THR A 54 5.59 19.80 -10.60
N ASP A 55 5.90 18.67 -11.24
CA ASP A 55 6.91 18.59 -12.28
C ASP A 55 6.31 18.61 -13.70
N GLN A 56 4.98 18.75 -13.80
CA GLN A 56 4.20 18.78 -15.04
C GLN A 56 4.55 17.63 -15.99
N LEU A 57 4.64 16.41 -15.43
CA LEU A 57 5.03 15.22 -16.18
C LEU A 57 4.27 13.97 -15.73
N TRP A 58 4.25 12.96 -16.60
CA TRP A 58 3.76 11.63 -16.25
C TRP A 58 4.85 10.83 -15.54
N ARG A 59 4.48 10.14 -14.46
CA ARG A 59 5.33 9.17 -13.76
C ARG A 59 4.78 7.76 -13.89
N ASP A 60 5.67 6.78 -13.91
CA ASP A 60 5.29 5.37 -13.87
C ASP A 60 4.82 4.92 -12.45
N GLY A 61 4.43 3.65 -12.33
CA GLY A 61 4.01 3.06 -11.05
C GLY A 61 5.11 2.98 -9.98
N ARG A 62 6.37 3.28 -10.33
CA ARG A 62 7.56 3.36 -9.47
C ARG A 62 8.07 4.81 -9.32
N GLY A 63 7.30 5.79 -9.78
CA GLY A 63 7.63 7.21 -9.64
C GLY A 63 8.71 7.71 -10.60
N ARG A 64 9.14 6.93 -11.60
CA ARG A 64 10.11 7.38 -12.60
C ARG A 64 9.42 8.27 -13.63
N PRO A 65 10.04 9.39 -14.05
CA PRO A 65 9.47 10.24 -15.08
C PRO A 65 9.39 9.50 -16.41
N LEU A 66 8.31 9.71 -17.16
CA LEU A 66 8.11 9.19 -18.50
C LEU A 66 8.52 10.26 -19.51
N PRO A 67 9.63 10.07 -20.25
CA PRO A 67 10.27 11.13 -21.04
C PRO A 67 9.51 11.52 -22.32
N HIS A 68 8.56 10.71 -22.75
CA HIS A 68 7.67 11.04 -23.86
C HIS A 68 6.25 11.01 -23.32
N GLN A 69 5.47 12.05 -23.61
CA GLN A 69 4.00 12.00 -23.60
C GLN A 69 3.58 10.99 -24.67
N ALA A 70 3.91 9.70 -24.47
CA ALA A 70 3.41 8.62 -25.30
C ALA A 70 1.90 8.77 -25.20
N ALA A 71 1.36 9.32 -26.28
CA ALA A 71 0.06 9.97 -26.29
C ALA A 71 -0.89 9.05 -25.55
N LEU A 72 -1.60 9.62 -24.57
CA LEU A 72 -2.85 9.04 -24.13
C LEU A 72 -3.67 8.91 -25.41
N THR A 73 -3.60 7.75 -26.07
CA THR A 73 -4.42 7.45 -27.23
C THR A 73 -5.85 7.68 -26.78
N CYS A 74 -6.68 8.22 -27.67
CA CYS A 74 -7.91 8.95 -27.35
C CYS A 74 -9.02 8.18 -26.59
N GLU A 75 -8.73 7.01 -26.01
CA GLU A 75 -9.61 6.16 -25.22
C GLU A 75 -9.09 5.85 -23.80
N VAL A 76 -8.09 6.58 -23.28
CA VAL A 76 -7.61 6.34 -21.91
C VAL A 76 -8.49 7.07 -20.89
N VAL A 77 -9.26 6.29 -20.12
CA VAL A 77 -10.04 6.81 -18.98
C VAL A 77 -9.10 7.28 -17.86
N VAL A 78 -8.97 8.60 -17.71
CA VAL A 78 -8.27 9.20 -16.58
C VAL A 78 -9.16 9.12 -15.34
N LYS A 79 -8.62 8.52 -14.28
CA LYS A 79 -9.27 8.42 -12.97
C LYS A 79 -8.54 9.31 -11.97
N THR A 80 -9.24 9.78 -10.96
CA THR A 80 -8.65 10.55 -9.86
C THR A 80 -8.70 9.76 -8.57
N THR A 81 -7.67 9.90 -7.74
CA THR A 81 -7.63 9.29 -6.40
C THR A 81 -7.00 10.26 -5.40
N LYS A 82 -7.64 10.46 -4.26
CA LYS A 82 -7.04 11.16 -3.12
C LYS A 82 -6.01 10.25 -2.45
N VAL A 83 -4.78 10.72 -2.35
CA VAL A 83 -3.64 9.95 -1.87
C VAL A 83 -3.52 10.06 -0.36
N TYR A 84 -3.44 8.92 0.32
CA TYR A 84 -3.12 8.83 1.74
C TYR A 84 -1.95 7.89 1.92
N LEU A 85 -1.01 8.29 2.78
CA LEU A 85 0.17 7.51 3.11
C LEU A 85 -0.08 6.73 4.41
N ALA A 86 0.45 5.52 4.46
CA ALA A 86 0.52 4.68 5.64
C ALA A 86 1.95 4.19 5.83
N ALA A 87 2.36 3.98 7.08
CA ALA A 87 3.60 3.27 7.39
C ALA A 87 3.37 1.76 7.18
N ALA A 88 4.22 1.14 6.36
CA ALA A 88 4.18 -0.27 5.99
C ALA A 88 5.43 -0.99 6.47
N HIS A 89 5.24 -2.19 7.04
CA HIS A 89 6.32 -3.10 7.41
C HIS A 89 6.79 -3.87 6.18
N LEU A 90 8.08 -3.81 5.85
CA LEU A 90 8.62 -4.43 4.65
C LEU A 90 8.65 -5.95 4.74
N ASN A 91 8.92 -6.50 5.93
CA ASN A 91 8.92 -7.93 6.20
C ASN A 91 7.55 -8.51 6.57
N HIS A 92 6.48 -7.72 6.53
CA HIS A 92 5.12 -8.08 6.97
C HIS A 92 4.97 -8.47 8.45
N ASP A 93 6.05 -8.39 9.25
CA ASP A 93 6.02 -8.57 10.70
C ASP A 93 5.72 -7.23 11.37
N ARG A 94 4.60 -7.19 12.09
CA ARG A 94 4.10 -5.99 12.77
C ARG A 94 4.88 -5.68 14.06
N SER A 95 5.61 -6.65 14.61
CA SER A 95 6.42 -6.47 15.81
C SER A 95 7.76 -5.80 15.51
N ASP A 96 8.24 -5.87 14.27
CA ASP A 96 9.49 -5.25 13.84
C ASP A 96 9.30 -3.80 13.39
N SER A 97 9.12 -2.89 14.34
CA SER A 97 8.96 -1.46 14.07
C SER A 97 10.29 -0.70 13.88
N ARG A 98 11.40 -1.37 13.56
CA ARG A 98 12.68 -0.68 13.33
C ARG A 98 12.56 0.27 12.11
N PRO A 99 13.11 1.50 12.16
CA PRO A 99 12.98 2.47 11.07
C PRO A 99 13.37 1.96 9.68
N LYS A 100 14.36 1.06 9.61
CA LYS A 100 14.81 0.40 8.36
C LYS A 100 13.75 -0.53 7.75
N ASN A 101 12.87 -1.10 8.56
CA ASN A 101 11.80 -2.00 8.13
C ASN A 101 10.52 -1.24 7.76
N LEU A 102 10.45 0.06 8.01
CA LEU A 102 9.27 0.86 7.73
C LEU A 102 9.42 1.66 6.44
N ARG A 103 8.33 1.74 5.67
CA ARG A 103 8.20 2.63 4.50
C ARG A 103 6.89 3.38 4.47
N ALA A 104 6.91 4.59 3.92
CA ALA A 104 5.73 5.37 3.64
C ALA A 104 5.15 4.93 2.28
N PHE A 105 4.03 4.21 2.29
CA PHE A 105 3.36 3.79 1.07
C PHE A 105 1.99 4.45 0.91
N CYS A 106 1.66 4.86 -0.32
CA CYS A 106 0.29 5.22 -0.68
C CYS A 106 -0.61 3.99 -0.75
N GLN A 107 -1.93 4.18 -0.79
CA GLN A 107 -2.89 3.07 -0.80
C GLN A 107 -2.58 2.02 -1.89
N ARG A 108 -2.27 2.45 -3.12
CA ARG A 108 -1.90 1.54 -4.21
C ARG A 108 -0.64 0.74 -3.90
N CYS A 109 0.45 1.42 -3.53
CA CYS A 109 1.72 0.74 -3.28
C CYS A 109 1.66 -0.18 -2.05
N HIS A 110 0.87 0.20 -1.05
CA HIS A 110 0.61 -0.62 0.12
C HIS A 110 -0.13 -1.90 -0.26
N MET A 111 -1.23 -1.80 -1.02
CA MET A 111 -1.99 -2.96 -1.50
C MET A 111 -1.15 -3.89 -2.38
N LEU A 112 -0.29 -3.34 -3.23
CA LEU A 112 0.62 -4.15 -4.06
C LEU A 112 1.69 -4.86 -3.23
N HIS A 113 2.20 -4.20 -2.18
CA HIS A 113 3.16 -4.79 -1.26
C HIS A 113 2.54 -5.95 -0.46
N ASP A 114 1.32 -5.77 0.06
CA ASP A 114 0.65 -6.77 0.90
C ASP A 114 -0.01 -7.91 0.12
N LYS A 115 -0.19 -7.76 -1.20
CA LYS A 115 -0.89 -8.74 -2.04
C LYS A 115 -0.37 -10.18 -1.86
N PRO A 116 0.94 -10.47 -1.88
CA PRO A 116 1.43 -11.84 -1.73
C PRO A 116 1.05 -12.45 -0.37
N GLU A 117 1.23 -11.69 0.72
CA GLU A 117 0.90 -12.15 2.07
C GLU A 117 -0.62 -12.33 2.24
N HIS A 118 -1.44 -11.46 1.63
CA HIS A 118 -2.88 -11.63 1.60
C HIS A 118 -3.31 -12.90 0.86
N LEU A 119 -2.66 -13.24 -0.25
CA LEU A 119 -2.93 -14.49 -0.98
C LEU A 119 -2.55 -15.72 -0.14
N ARG A 120 -1.37 -15.69 0.50
CA ARG A 120 -0.91 -16.74 1.41
C ARG A 120 -1.89 -16.95 2.57
N GLN A 121 -2.27 -15.87 3.25
CA GLN A 121 -3.20 -15.92 4.37
C GLN A 121 -4.58 -16.41 3.94
N ARG A 122 -5.06 -15.99 2.76
CA ARG A 122 -6.33 -16.46 2.17
C ARG A 122 -6.29 -17.96 1.93
N GLN A 123 -5.19 -18.49 1.38
CA GLN A 123 -5.02 -19.92 1.17
C GLN A 123 -5.05 -20.70 2.49
N ILE A 124 -4.32 -20.25 3.51
CA ILE A 124 -4.33 -20.87 4.85
C ILE A 124 -5.75 -20.88 5.43
N THR A 125 -6.48 -19.78 5.33
CA THR A 125 -7.86 -19.68 5.82
C THR A 125 -8.78 -20.69 5.12
N TYR A 126 -8.64 -20.88 3.81
CA TYR A 126 -9.42 -21.86 3.06
C TYR A 126 -9.07 -23.30 3.45
N LEU A 127 -7.78 -23.61 3.62
CA LEU A 127 -7.34 -24.94 4.07
C LEU A 127 -7.87 -25.26 5.47
N LYS A 128 -7.79 -24.29 6.41
CA LYS A 128 -8.34 -24.47 7.76
C LYS A 128 -9.85 -24.74 7.74
N ARG A 129 -10.60 -24.02 6.91
CA ARG A 129 -12.04 -24.25 6.75
C ARG A 129 -12.34 -25.65 6.21
N ARG A 130 -11.59 -26.12 5.20
CA ARG A 130 -11.75 -27.46 4.65
C ARG A 130 -11.42 -28.55 5.68
N ALA A 131 -10.29 -28.41 6.36
CA ALA A 131 -9.86 -29.36 7.39
C ALA A 131 -10.89 -29.52 8.52
N LEU A 132 -11.56 -28.43 8.93
CA LEU A 132 -12.66 -28.49 9.90
C LEU A 132 -13.88 -29.24 9.36
N GLY A 133 -14.23 -29.05 8.08
CA GLY A 133 -15.29 -29.81 7.42
C GLY A 133 -14.97 -31.29 7.34
N ASP A 134 -13.75 -31.62 6.91
CA ASP A 134 -13.27 -33.00 6.75
C ASP A 134 -13.18 -33.74 8.09
N LEU A 135 -12.83 -33.06 9.19
CA LEU A 135 -12.69 -33.67 10.52
C LEU A 135 -14.03 -34.00 11.20
N PHE A 136 -15.10 -33.26 10.89
CA PHE A 136 -16.40 -33.37 11.57
C PHE A 136 -17.56 -33.71 10.62
N ASP A 137 -17.27 -34.27 9.44
CA ASP A 137 -18.24 -34.59 8.38
C ASP A 137 -19.19 -33.41 8.01
N GLY A 138 -18.71 -32.18 8.20
CA GLY A 138 -19.51 -30.96 8.04
C GLY A 138 -19.53 -30.47 6.59
N ARG A 139 -20.66 -29.90 6.14
CA ARG A 139 -20.72 -29.21 4.84
C ARG A 139 -19.77 -28.00 4.85
N TYR A 140 -19.01 -27.79 3.78
CA TYR A 140 -18.11 -26.64 3.67
C TYR A 140 -18.90 -25.32 3.67
N PHE A 141 -18.96 -24.59 4.79
CA PHE A 141 -19.57 -23.25 4.90
C PHE A 141 -18.52 -22.14 4.73
#